data_AF-A0A954L9J3-F1
#
_entry.id   AF-A0A954L9J3-F1
#
_cell.length_a   1.000
_cell.length_b   1.000
_cell.length_c   1.000
_cell.angle_alpha   90.00
_cell.angle_beta   90.00
_cell.angle_gamma   90.00
#
_symmetry.space_group_name_H-M   'P 1'
#
loop_
_entity.id
_entity.type
_entity.pdbx_description
1 polymer ?
#
loop_
_entity_poly.entity_id
_entity_poly.type
_entity_poly.pdbx_seq_one_letter_code
_entity_poly.pdbx_strand_id
1 'polypeptide(L)'
;SPKHPGPGSGYIVYCENGRYEGQRGRGQAFDKSGKLIREFRGNSGGDLHQKNFVDAVRANDSGLLNTEVQVGHHSTGWCNLANIAVLAGGAFSADASAKVPDESGLWTGVMTEMRDHLKEHGVTMNSREMKLSPMLTFDPAAEQFVGDHAADANQWLKRQYRNPYEVPEISV
;
A
#
# COMPACT_ATOMS: atom_id res chain seq x y z
N SER A 1 -18.86 15.28 1.90
CA SER A 1 -17.43 15.35 1.55
C SER A 1 -17.26 16.08 0.23
N PRO A 2 -16.17 16.84 0.04
CA PRO A 2 -15.84 17.40 -1.27
C PRO A 2 -15.80 16.30 -2.33
N LYS A 3 -16.13 16.63 -3.58
CA LYS A 3 -15.92 15.68 -4.69
C LYS A 3 -14.42 15.45 -4.84
N HIS A 4 -13.98 14.20 -4.70
CA HIS A 4 -12.60 13.83 -4.99
C HIS A 4 -12.45 13.58 -6.49
N PRO A 5 -11.27 13.82 -7.07
CA PRO A 5 -10.98 13.42 -8.44
C PRO A 5 -11.03 11.89 -8.57
N GLY A 6 -11.39 11.42 -9.76
CA GLY A 6 -11.37 10.01 -10.10
C GLY A 6 -12.53 9.17 -9.56
N PRO A 7 -12.41 7.83 -9.68
CA PRO A 7 -13.49 6.92 -9.40
C PRO A 7 -13.71 6.72 -7.90
N GLY A 8 -14.95 6.42 -7.48
CA GLY A 8 -15.26 6.11 -6.07
C GLY A 8 -14.59 4.84 -5.52
N SER A 9 -14.01 4.00 -6.38
CA SER A 9 -13.15 2.88 -6.01
C SER A 9 -12.18 2.57 -7.15
N GLY A 10 -10.96 2.14 -6.82
CA GLY A 10 -9.91 1.84 -7.78
C GLY A 10 -8.66 2.68 -7.56
N TYR A 11 -8.03 3.13 -8.63
CA TYR A 11 -6.78 3.87 -8.58
C TYR A 11 -6.69 4.91 -9.70
N ILE A 12 -5.87 5.93 -9.48
CA ILE A 12 -5.55 6.96 -10.48
C ILE A 12 -4.05 6.88 -10.74
N VAL A 13 -3.67 6.83 -12.01
CA VAL A 13 -2.28 6.98 -12.44
C VAL A 13 -2.14 8.31 -13.14
N TYR A 14 -1.35 9.21 -12.58
CA TYR A 14 -1.02 10.48 -13.21
C TYR A 14 0.19 10.30 -14.12
N CYS A 15 0.06 10.76 -15.36
CA CYS A 15 1.11 10.71 -16.38
C CYS A 15 1.37 12.12 -16.91
N GLU A 16 2.47 12.32 -17.64
CA GLU A 16 2.89 13.63 -18.16
C GLU A 16 1.81 14.38 -18.96
N ASN A 17 0.89 13.64 -19.62
CA ASN A 17 -0.13 14.19 -20.52
C ASN A 17 -1.58 13.96 -20.10
N GLY A 18 -1.81 13.52 -18.86
CA GLY A 18 -3.15 13.26 -18.39
C GLY A 18 -3.17 12.25 -17.25
N ARG A 19 -4.27 11.50 -17.14
CA ARG A 19 -4.41 10.47 -16.10
C ARG A 19 -5.22 9.28 -16.58
N TYR A 20 -4.95 8.13 -15.97
CA TYR A 20 -5.76 6.93 -16.10
C TYR A 20 -6.51 6.67 -14.80
N GLU A 21 -7.82 6.46 -14.92
CA GLU A 21 -8.72 6.11 -13.83
C GLU A 21 -9.13 4.65 -13.99
N GLY A 22 -8.53 3.77 -13.19
CA GLY A 22 -8.74 2.32 -13.24
C GLY A 22 -9.75 1.86 -12.20
N GLN A 23 -10.66 0.97 -12.59
CA GLN A 23 -11.60 0.31 -11.69
C GLN A 23 -11.71 -1.17 -12.02
N ARG A 24 -12.33 -1.93 -11.13
CA ARG A 24 -12.63 -3.33 -11.42
C ARG A 24 -13.52 -3.43 -12.67
N GLY A 25 -12.98 -4.07 -13.71
CA GLY A 25 -13.66 -4.33 -14.99
C GLY A 25 -13.74 -3.14 -15.96
N ARG A 26 -13.12 -1.99 -15.66
CA ARG A 26 -13.11 -0.85 -16.59
C ARG A 26 -11.96 0.10 -16.31
N GLY A 27 -11.67 0.98 -17.26
CA GLY A 27 -10.79 2.11 -17.05
C GLY A 27 -11.09 3.24 -18.01
N GLN A 28 -10.68 4.45 -17.66
CA GLN A 28 -10.82 5.63 -18.52
C GLN A 28 -9.52 6.42 -18.51
N ALA A 29 -9.03 6.80 -19.69
CA ALA A 29 -7.89 7.70 -19.83
C ALA A 29 -8.38 9.09 -20.22
N PHE A 30 -7.87 10.11 -19.56
CA PHE A 30 -8.21 11.52 -19.77
C PHE A 30 -6.95 12.33 -20.09
N ASP A 31 -7.09 13.37 -20.91
CA ASP A 31 -6.01 14.33 -21.15
C ASP A 31 -5.88 15.35 -20.01
N LYS A 32 -4.94 16.29 -20.14
CA LYS A 32 -4.71 17.38 -19.16
C LYS A 32 -5.94 18.25 -18.91
N SER A 33 -6.84 18.39 -19.88
CA SER A 33 -8.06 19.18 -19.76
C SER A 33 -9.21 18.40 -19.11
N GLY A 34 -9.01 17.12 -18.82
CA GLY A 34 -10.05 16.22 -18.33
C GLY A 34 -10.96 15.69 -19.43
N LYS A 35 -10.60 15.86 -20.71
CA LYS A 35 -11.33 15.26 -21.83
C LYS A 35 -10.99 13.78 -21.90
N LEU A 36 -12.03 12.95 -22.04
CA LEU A 36 -11.89 11.51 -22.22
C LEU A 36 -11.13 11.23 -23.54
N ILE A 37 -10.01 10.52 -23.42
CA ILE A 37 -9.20 10.03 -24.54
C ILE A 37 -9.67 8.64 -24.95
N ARG A 38 -9.88 7.75 -23.95
CA ARG A 38 -10.17 6.33 -24.21
C ARG A 38 -10.91 5.67 -23.05
N GLU A 39 -11.82 4.76 -23.40
CA GLU A 39 -12.42 3.80 -22.47
C GLU A 39 -11.82 2.41 -22.64
N PHE A 40 -11.69 1.71 -21.52
CA PHE A 40 -11.25 0.32 -21.43
C PHE A 40 -12.36 -0.47 -20.73
N ARG A 41 -12.67 -1.65 -21.26
CA ARG A 41 -13.68 -2.56 -20.71
C ARG A 41 -13.05 -3.91 -20.46
N GLY A 42 -13.42 -4.52 -19.34
CA GLY A 42 -13.02 -5.86 -18.94
C GLY A 42 -14.16 -6.57 -18.22
N ASN A 43 -13.95 -7.84 -17.89
CA ASN A 43 -14.95 -8.68 -17.23
C ASN A 43 -14.73 -8.80 -15.71
N SER A 44 -13.98 -7.86 -15.11
CA SER A 44 -13.68 -7.86 -13.68
C SER A 44 -12.91 -9.08 -13.18
N GLY A 45 -12.24 -9.81 -14.08
CA GLY A 45 -11.59 -11.06 -13.73
C GLY A 45 -12.63 -12.12 -13.38
N GLY A 46 -13.60 -12.35 -14.27
CA GLY A 46 -14.63 -13.38 -14.12
C GLY A 46 -14.04 -14.80 -14.07
N ASP A 47 -14.67 -15.77 -14.71
CA ASP A 47 -14.28 -17.20 -14.60
C ASP A 47 -12.83 -17.52 -15.04
N LEU A 48 -12.13 -16.56 -15.65
CA LEU A 48 -10.75 -16.69 -16.13
C LEU A 48 -9.73 -16.90 -15.01
N HIS A 49 -9.90 -16.29 -13.83
CA HIS A 49 -8.92 -16.45 -12.75
C HIS A 49 -8.96 -17.85 -12.17
N GLN A 50 -10.16 -18.35 -11.86
CA GLN A 50 -10.36 -19.70 -11.33
C GLN A 50 -10.00 -20.75 -12.38
N LYS A 51 -10.38 -20.52 -13.65
CA LYS A 51 -10.01 -21.40 -14.76
C LYS A 51 -8.49 -21.51 -14.90
N ASN A 52 -7.77 -20.39 -14.89
CA ASN A 52 -6.30 -20.40 -14.99
C ASN A 52 -5.66 -21.25 -13.87
N PHE A 53 -6.09 -21.06 -12.62
CA PHE A 53 -5.62 -21.86 -11.50
C PHE A 53 -5.94 -23.36 -11.65
N VAL A 54 -7.19 -23.69 -12.00
CA VAL A 54 -7.62 -25.09 -12.17
C VAL A 54 -6.87 -25.77 -13.32
N ASP A 55 -6.65 -25.06 -14.43
CA ASP A 55 -5.91 -25.58 -15.58
C ASP A 55 -4.44 -25.86 -15.20
N ALA A 56 -3.78 -24.93 -14.49
CA ALA A 56 -2.41 -25.10 -13.99
C ALA A 56 -2.27 -26.31 -13.04
N VAL A 57 -3.21 -26.47 -12.09
CA VAL A 57 -3.23 -27.61 -11.16
C VAL A 57 -3.44 -28.93 -11.90
N ARG A 58 -4.39 -28.98 -12.85
CA ARG A 58 -4.67 -30.19 -13.64
C ARG A 58 -3.51 -30.60 -14.52
N ALA A 59 -2.79 -29.63 -15.08
CA ALA A 59 -1.59 -29.87 -15.86
C ALA A 59 -0.36 -30.20 -15.00
N ASN A 60 -0.44 -29.96 -13.68
CA ASN A 60 0.69 -29.98 -12.77
C ASN A 60 1.85 -29.09 -13.29
N ASP A 61 1.50 -27.91 -13.78
CA ASP A 61 2.43 -26.95 -14.41
C ASP A 61 2.15 -25.54 -13.89
N SER A 62 3.02 -25.04 -13.01
CA SER A 62 2.93 -23.69 -12.47
C SER A 62 3.21 -22.60 -13.51
N GLY A 63 3.93 -22.92 -14.58
CA GLY A 63 4.23 -21.97 -15.66
C GLY A 63 2.99 -21.51 -16.45
N LEU A 64 1.86 -22.18 -16.27
CA LEU A 64 0.57 -21.76 -16.81
C LEU A 64 -0.09 -20.63 -16.02
N LEU A 65 0.35 -20.33 -14.80
CA LEU A 65 -0.23 -19.28 -13.98
C LEU A 65 0.03 -17.91 -14.61
N ASN A 66 -1.00 -17.06 -14.66
CA ASN A 66 -0.85 -15.68 -15.13
C ASN A 66 0.01 -14.83 -14.17
N THR A 67 0.21 -15.29 -12.93
CA THR A 67 1.05 -14.61 -11.95
C THR A 67 1.62 -15.63 -10.97
N GLU A 68 2.92 -15.49 -10.69
CA GLU A 68 3.62 -16.31 -9.72
C GLU A 68 3.23 -15.93 -8.28
N VAL A 69 3.29 -16.91 -7.37
CA VAL A 69 3.00 -16.68 -5.94
C VAL A 69 3.89 -15.60 -5.33
N GLN A 70 5.14 -15.49 -5.80
CA GLN A 70 6.07 -14.45 -5.34
C GLN A 70 5.57 -13.03 -5.61
N VAL A 71 4.83 -12.80 -6.70
CA VAL A 71 4.23 -11.48 -6.98
C VAL A 71 3.17 -11.15 -5.93
N GLY A 72 2.37 -12.15 -5.54
CA GLY A 72 1.41 -12.05 -4.44
C GLY A 72 2.08 -11.78 -3.09
N HIS A 73 3.20 -12.46 -2.82
CA HIS A 73 4.03 -12.24 -1.63
C HIS A 73 4.53 -10.79 -1.55
N HIS A 74 5.22 -10.30 -2.58
CA HIS A 74 5.77 -8.94 -2.58
C HIS A 74 4.69 -7.87 -2.49
N SER A 75 3.59 -8.02 -3.23
CA SER A 75 2.49 -7.05 -3.20
C SER A 75 1.79 -6.99 -1.85
N THR A 76 1.55 -8.15 -1.22
CA THR A 76 0.97 -8.23 0.13
C THR A 76 1.94 -7.74 1.20
N GLY A 77 3.25 -7.94 0.98
CA GLY A 77 4.33 -7.44 1.81
C GLY A 77 4.18 -5.95 2.11
N TRP A 78 3.91 -5.12 1.09
CA TRP A 78 3.70 -3.67 1.27
C TRP A 78 2.56 -3.33 2.24
N CYS A 79 1.44 -4.05 2.19
CA CYS A 79 0.33 -3.86 3.13
C CYS A 79 0.75 -4.20 4.57
N ASN A 80 1.54 -5.27 4.73
CA ASN A 80 2.06 -5.68 6.04
C ASN A 80 3.07 -4.66 6.57
N LEU A 81 4.00 -4.17 5.74
CA LEU A 81 4.98 -3.15 6.12
C LEU A 81 4.30 -1.86 6.57
N ALA A 82 3.25 -1.41 5.87
CA ALA A 82 2.46 -0.24 6.28
C ALA A 82 1.78 -0.46 7.64
N ASN A 83 1.22 -1.65 7.89
CA ASN A 83 0.64 -1.99 9.19
C ASN A 83 1.70 -2.01 10.30
N ILE A 84 2.90 -2.53 10.01
CA ILE A 84 4.01 -2.54 10.98
C ILE A 84 4.45 -1.11 11.31
N ALA A 85 4.53 -0.21 10.32
CA ALA A 85 4.82 1.20 10.57
C ALA A 85 3.80 1.83 11.53
N VAL A 86 2.50 1.51 11.38
CA VAL A 86 1.46 1.97 12.32
C VAL A 86 1.66 1.39 13.73
N LEU A 87 2.00 0.10 13.84
CA LEU A 87 2.19 -0.59 15.13
C LEU A 87 3.46 -0.15 15.87
N ALA A 88 4.53 0.11 15.13
CA ALA A 88 5.77 0.69 15.65
C ALA A 88 5.67 2.21 15.84
N GLY A 89 4.55 2.82 15.43
CA GLY A 89 4.35 4.26 15.49
C GLY A 89 4.04 4.80 16.88
N GLY A 90 4.57 5.98 17.16
CA GLY A 90 4.38 6.72 18.41
C GLY A 90 3.49 7.93 18.25
N ALA A 91 3.44 8.77 19.29
CA ALA A 91 2.82 10.09 19.20
C ALA A 91 3.46 10.91 18.07
N PHE A 92 2.65 11.72 17.39
CA PHE A 92 3.16 12.62 16.36
C PHE A 92 4.26 13.54 16.90
N SER A 93 5.32 13.74 16.11
CA SER A 93 6.41 14.66 16.39
C SER A 93 6.69 15.52 15.17
N ALA A 94 6.54 16.84 15.32
CA ALA A 94 6.84 17.79 14.26
C ALA A 94 8.31 17.71 13.82
N ASP A 95 9.23 17.52 14.76
CA ASP A 95 10.66 17.38 14.48
C ASP A 95 10.97 16.11 13.69
N ALA A 96 10.31 14.99 14.01
CA ALA A 96 10.46 13.76 13.25
C ALA A 96 9.86 13.89 11.85
N SER A 97 8.67 14.51 11.75
CA SER A 97 8.00 14.79 10.48
C SER A 97 8.85 15.67 9.56
N ALA A 98 9.58 16.66 10.10
CA ALA A 98 10.43 17.55 9.33
C ALA A 98 11.72 16.89 8.81
N LYS A 99 12.09 15.72 9.34
CA LYS A 99 13.28 14.96 8.92
C LYS A 99 12.99 13.92 7.83
N VAL A 100 11.71 13.70 7.49
CA VAL A 100 11.32 12.80 6.41
C VAL A 100 11.84 13.35 5.07
N PRO A 101 12.60 12.57 4.28
CA PRO A 101 13.04 13.00 2.96
C PRO A 101 11.84 13.30 2.05
N ASP A 102 11.87 14.45 1.38
CA ASP A 102 10.74 14.94 0.58
C ASP A 102 11.17 15.61 -0.72
N GLU A 103 11.98 14.91 -1.53
CA GLU A 103 12.45 15.42 -2.83
C GLU A 103 11.29 15.81 -3.77
N SER A 104 10.15 15.14 -3.63
CA SER A 104 8.96 15.38 -4.43
C SER A 104 8.05 16.52 -3.93
N GLY A 105 8.24 16.97 -2.69
CA GLY A 105 7.33 17.90 -2.00
C GLY A 105 5.99 17.27 -1.56
N LEU A 106 5.74 15.99 -1.87
CA LEU A 106 4.47 15.32 -1.56
C LEU A 106 4.27 15.16 -0.06
N TRP A 107 5.31 14.85 0.71
CA TRP A 107 5.18 14.68 2.15
C TRP A 107 4.79 16.01 2.81
N THR A 108 5.47 17.10 2.47
CA THR A 108 5.14 18.44 2.95
C THR A 108 3.72 18.84 2.55
N GLY A 109 3.30 18.50 1.33
CA GLY A 109 1.93 18.69 0.85
C GLY A 109 0.90 17.97 1.72
N VAL A 110 1.07 16.67 1.94
CA VAL A 110 0.18 15.84 2.77
C VAL A 110 0.10 16.38 4.19
N MET A 111 1.23 16.74 4.80
CA MET A 111 1.27 17.28 6.17
C MET A 111 0.58 18.65 6.28
N THR A 112 0.70 19.48 5.23
CA THR A 112 0.01 20.78 5.12
C THR A 112 -1.50 20.58 5.01
N GLU A 113 -1.95 19.73 4.09
CA GLU A 113 -3.38 19.42 3.91
C GLU A 113 -4.00 18.81 5.17
N MET A 114 -3.28 17.89 5.83
CA MET A 114 -3.73 17.29 7.08
C MET A 114 -3.89 18.33 8.18
N ARG A 115 -2.90 19.20 8.38
CA ARG A 115 -2.98 20.29 9.37
C ARG A 115 -4.16 21.21 9.11
N ASP A 116 -4.33 21.64 7.86
CA ASP A 116 -5.39 22.58 7.49
C ASP A 116 -6.77 21.93 7.67
N HIS A 117 -6.91 20.65 7.30
CA HIS A 117 -8.13 19.89 7.52
C HIS A 117 -8.47 19.74 9.02
N LEU A 118 -7.50 19.35 9.86
CA LEU A 118 -7.72 19.22 11.30
C LEU A 118 -8.10 20.55 11.95
N LYS A 119 -7.48 21.66 11.51
CA LYS A 119 -7.76 23.01 12.00
C LYS A 119 -9.22 23.42 11.78
N GLU A 120 -9.79 23.12 10.61
CA GLU A 120 -11.22 23.37 10.30
C GLU A 120 -12.18 22.62 11.25
N HIS A 121 -11.70 21.53 11.87
CA HIS A 121 -12.44 20.75 12.84
C HIS A 121 -12.06 21.04 14.30
N GLY A 122 -11.27 22.09 14.56
CA GLY A 122 -10.81 22.46 15.90
C GLY A 122 -9.83 21.44 16.52
N VAL A 123 -9.26 20.56 15.71
CA VAL A 123 -8.26 19.57 16.13
C VAL A 123 -6.87 20.09 15.79
N THR A 124 -5.91 19.87 16.69
CA THR A 124 -4.50 20.20 16.43
C THR A 124 -3.71 18.94 16.10
N MET A 125 -2.63 19.11 15.33
CA MET A 125 -1.69 18.03 15.00
C MET A 125 -1.03 17.41 16.26
N ASN A 126 -1.03 18.15 17.39
CA ASN A 126 -0.52 17.67 18.67
C ASN A 126 -1.57 16.88 19.48
N SER A 127 -2.71 16.53 18.87
CA SER A 127 -3.66 15.60 19.49
C SER A 127 -2.97 14.27 19.82
N ARG A 128 -3.30 13.70 20.98
CA ARG A 128 -2.79 12.37 21.39
C ARG A 128 -3.19 11.24 20.43
N GLU A 129 -4.19 11.49 19.58
CA GLU A 129 -4.68 10.54 18.60
C GLU A 129 -3.82 10.53 17.32
N MET A 130 -3.07 11.62 17.06
CA MET A 130 -2.19 11.68 15.90
C MET A 130 -0.93 10.88 16.16
N LYS A 131 -0.61 9.99 15.23
CA LYS A 131 0.57 9.12 15.31
C LYS A 131 1.48 9.32 14.12
N LEU A 132 2.76 9.08 14.34
CA LEU A 132 3.78 9.04 13.31
C LEU A 132 4.74 7.88 13.60
N SER A 133 5.04 7.09 12.56
CA SER A 133 6.08 6.08 12.65
C SER A 133 7.46 6.72 12.53
N PRO A 134 8.50 6.14 13.15
CA PRO A 134 9.86 6.44 12.68
C PRO A 134 10.00 6.07 11.20
N MET A 135 11.02 6.63 10.54
CA MET A 135 11.41 6.14 9.22
C MET A 135 12.06 4.77 9.40
N LEU A 136 11.51 3.75 8.75
CA LEU A 136 11.97 2.37 8.85
C LEU A 136 12.66 1.96 7.56
N THR A 137 13.81 1.30 7.68
CA THR A 137 14.53 0.72 6.54
C THR A 137 14.29 -0.78 6.52
N PHE A 138 13.90 -1.32 5.37
CA PHE A 138 13.63 -2.75 5.17
C PHE A 138 14.68 -3.34 4.23
N ASP A 139 15.31 -4.43 4.65
CA ASP A 139 16.18 -5.25 3.81
C ASP A 139 15.31 -6.33 3.13
N PRO A 140 15.05 -6.22 1.81
CA PRO A 140 14.22 -7.18 1.11
C PRO A 140 14.89 -8.55 0.92
N ALA A 141 16.21 -8.67 1.05
CA ALA A 141 16.90 -9.94 0.94
C ALA A 141 16.81 -10.74 2.25
N ALA A 142 16.95 -10.06 3.39
CA ALA A 142 16.79 -10.67 4.71
C ALA A 142 15.32 -10.73 5.18
N GLU A 143 14.41 -10.05 4.47
CA GLU A 143 13.01 -9.83 4.82
C GLU A 143 12.81 -9.26 6.23
N GLN A 144 13.70 -8.34 6.63
CA GLN A 144 13.73 -7.74 7.97
C GLN A 144 13.97 -6.24 7.94
N PHE A 145 13.48 -5.54 8.97
CA PHE A 145 13.88 -4.16 9.21
C PHE A 145 15.31 -4.11 9.74
N VAL A 146 16.05 -3.08 9.33
CA VAL A 146 17.45 -2.83 9.69
C VAL A 146 17.66 -1.37 10.12
N GLY A 147 18.74 -1.12 10.87
CA GLY A 147 19.07 0.21 11.37
C GLY A 147 18.24 0.63 12.59
N ASP A 148 18.06 1.94 12.75
CA ASP A 148 17.35 2.51 13.89
C ASP A 148 15.88 2.04 13.92
N HIS A 149 15.37 1.75 15.12
CA HIS A 149 14.01 1.25 15.36
C HIS A 149 13.67 -0.12 14.73
N ALA A 150 14.65 -0.83 14.15
CA ALA A 150 14.45 -2.14 13.55
C ALA A 150 13.90 -3.17 14.55
N ALA A 151 14.41 -3.20 15.79
CA ALA A 151 13.95 -4.14 16.81
C ALA A 151 12.44 -3.97 17.12
N ASP A 152 11.98 -2.72 17.22
CA ASP A 152 10.57 -2.40 17.50
C ASP A 152 9.65 -2.76 16.33
N ALA A 153 10.15 -2.72 15.08
CA ALA A 153 9.40 -3.13 13.91
C ALA A 153 9.42 -4.65 13.70
N ASN A 154 10.59 -5.29 13.88
CA ASN A 154 10.80 -6.72 13.64
C ASN A 154 9.96 -7.62 14.54
N GLN A 155 9.58 -7.18 15.74
CA GLN A 155 8.66 -7.92 16.61
C GLN A 155 7.27 -8.16 15.98
N TRP A 156 6.91 -7.37 14.95
CA TRP A 156 5.62 -7.45 14.27
C TRP A 156 5.67 -8.22 12.94
N LEU A 157 6.86 -8.64 12.47
CA LEU A 157 6.99 -9.45 11.24
C LEU A 157 6.30 -10.80 11.38
N LYS A 158 6.30 -11.36 12.58
CA LYS A 158 5.64 -12.61 12.91
C LYS A 158 4.76 -12.42 14.14
N ARG A 159 3.48 -12.79 14.02
CA ARG A 159 2.58 -12.79 15.18
C ARG A 159 2.91 -13.95 16.11
N GLN A 160 2.59 -13.77 17.39
CA GLN A 160 2.56 -14.88 18.34
C GLN A 160 1.44 -15.83 17.92
N TYR A 161 1.81 -17.04 17.51
CA TYR A 161 0.85 -18.09 17.22
C TYR A 161 0.12 -18.51 18.49
N ARG A 162 -1.12 -18.95 18.33
CA ARG A 162 -1.90 -19.53 19.42
C ARG A 162 -1.57 -21.02 19.53
N ASN A 163 -1.02 -21.45 20.67
CA ASN A 163 -0.81 -22.87 20.99
C ASN A 163 -2.12 -23.68 20.90
N PRO A 164 -2.18 -24.86 20.23
CA PRO A 164 -1.09 -25.59 19.54
C PRO A 164 -1.09 -25.44 18.00
N TYR A 165 -1.50 -24.29 17.47
CA TYR A 165 -1.64 -24.04 16.02
C TYR A 165 -0.46 -23.26 15.44
N GLU A 166 0.74 -23.49 15.96
CA GLU A 166 1.98 -22.90 15.45
C GLU A 166 2.31 -23.43 14.04
N VAL A 167 2.71 -22.53 13.14
CA VAL A 167 3.36 -22.94 11.89
C VAL A 167 4.81 -23.33 12.22
N PRO A 168 5.24 -24.57 11.94
CA PRO A 168 6.61 -25.00 12.23
C PRO A 168 7.65 -24.13 11.53
N GLU A 169 8.79 -23.91 12.19
CA GLU A 169 9.96 -23.36 11.51
C GLU A 169 10.48 -24.41 10.52
N ILE A 170 10.60 -24.03 9.25
CA ILE A 170 11.21 -24.87 8.22
C ILE A 170 12.63 -24.36 8.06
N SER A 171 13.62 -25.14 8.47
CA SER A 171 15.02 -24.85 8.17
C SER A 171 15.25 -25.08 6.66
N VAL A 172 15.74 -24.05 5.99
CA VAL A 172 16.20 -24.11 4.59
C VAL A 172 17.69 -24.39 4.55
#